data_AF-A0A2A2DEL8-F1
#
_entry.id   AF-A0A2A2DEL8-F1
#
_cell.length_a   1.000
_cell.length_b   1.000
_cell.length_c   1.000
_cell.angle_alpha   90.00
_cell.angle_beta   90.00
_cell.angle_gamma   90.00
#
_symmetry.space_group_name_H-M   'P 1'
#
loop_
_entity.id
_entity.type
_entity.pdbx_description
1 polymer ?
#
loop_
_entity_poly.entity_id
_entity_poly.type
_entity_poly.pdbx_seq_one_letter_code
_entity_poly.pdbx_strand_id
1 'polypeptide(L)'
;MFCHIPAERDISVTRKVYEVGQRRGVSDKVMLAGFETGWVESRMNNLNCGDRDSLGVFQQRPSQGWCNPDQCLDVDYAANKFFEVAQQMEPDWDTAGELAQAVQRSAYPDRYPQAEGYARQLMGEAFQPYGTIGAKYAGLGGEGGPLGRPVRAEESAALGGRFQLFQNGIVLWHPDVAYAIYGDILKKFWDTNSEQRWGFPTMDEADAAQAPDGTRGRFQFFERGLFMWSPQTGAHTVHGAIYDAFHAAGHERALGYPVTDEMDEAGGKAQKFQKVTIHWTAAKGAWITNN
;
A
#
# COMPACT_ATOMS: atom_id res chain seq x y z
N MET A 1 -5.28 17.62 -38.08
CA MET A 1 -5.69 18.32 -36.84
C MET A 1 -4.47 18.35 -35.95
N PHE A 2 -4.08 19.51 -35.40
CA PHE A 2 -2.90 19.59 -34.54
C PHE A 2 -3.27 18.98 -33.17
N CYS A 3 -2.53 17.98 -32.71
CA CYS A 3 -2.77 17.42 -31.38
C CYS A 3 -2.32 18.43 -30.33
N HIS A 4 -3.22 18.82 -29.43
CA HIS A 4 -2.90 19.75 -28.36
C HIS A 4 -2.35 18.97 -27.16
N ILE A 5 -1.11 19.28 -26.79
CA ILE A 5 -0.49 18.76 -25.56
C ILE A 5 -0.70 19.81 -24.45
N PRO A 6 -1.41 19.47 -23.35
CA PRO A 6 -1.58 20.37 -22.21
C PRO A 6 -0.23 20.88 -21.68
N ALA A 7 -0.21 22.08 -21.10
CA ALA A 7 1.02 22.62 -20.50
C ALA A 7 1.43 21.86 -19.24
N GLU A 8 0.44 21.47 -18.45
CA GLU A 8 0.61 20.76 -17.19
C GLU A 8 0.40 19.25 -17.39
N ARG A 9 0.94 18.50 -16.46
CA ARG A 9 0.79 17.05 -16.41
C ARG A 9 -0.51 16.61 -15.73
N ASP A 10 -1.03 15.46 -16.13
CA ASP A 10 -2.09 14.77 -15.38
C ASP A 10 -1.45 13.94 -14.25
N ILE A 11 -1.72 14.32 -12.99
CA ILE A 11 -1.20 13.62 -11.81
C ILE A 11 -1.66 12.16 -11.76
N SER A 12 -2.87 11.86 -12.23
CA SER A 12 -3.44 10.52 -12.20
C SER A 12 -2.69 9.60 -13.16
N VAL A 13 -2.40 10.10 -14.37
CA VAL A 13 -1.54 9.42 -15.35
C VAL A 13 -0.14 9.23 -14.78
N THR A 14 0.42 10.26 -14.16
CA THR A 14 1.76 10.24 -13.60
C THR A 14 1.92 9.19 -12.49
N ARG A 15 0.96 9.13 -11.56
CA ARG A 15 0.90 8.11 -10.51
C ARG A 15 0.73 6.72 -11.10
N LYS A 16 -0.15 6.55 -12.09
CA LYS A 16 -0.37 5.24 -12.72
C LYS A 16 0.90 4.71 -13.38
N VAL A 17 1.66 5.55 -14.09
CA VAL A 17 2.95 5.17 -14.69
C VAL A 17 3.94 4.73 -13.60
N TYR A 18 4.03 5.48 -12.49
CA TYR A 18 4.88 5.11 -11.36
C TYR A 18 4.50 3.76 -10.74
N GLU A 19 3.22 3.56 -10.46
CA GLU A 19 2.66 2.32 -9.90
C GLU A 19 3.02 1.10 -10.78
N VAL A 20 2.88 1.23 -12.10
CA VAL A 20 3.20 0.14 -13.05
C VAL A 20 4.69 -0.18 -13.02
N GLY A 21 5.56 0.83 -13.01
CA GLY A 21 7.00 0.63 -12.92
C GLY A 21 7.40 -0.08 -11.62
N GLN A 22 6.82 0.32 -10.48
CA GLN A 22 7.05 -0.35 -9.20
C GLN A 22 6.57 -1.81 -9.21
N ARG A 23 5.36 -2.05 -9.74
CA ARG A 23 4.78 -3.40 -9.85
C ARG A 23 5.61 -4.33 -10.74
N ARG A 24 6.27 -3.79 -11.77
CA ARG A 24 7.22 -4.52 -12.63
C ARG A 24 8.60 -4.71 -12.02
N GLY A 25 8.91 -4.04 -10.90
CA GLY A 25 10.25 -4.05 -10.32
C GLY A 25 11.32 -3.47 -11.26
N VAL A 26 10.97 -2.41 -12.01
CA VAL A 26 11.94 -1.75 -12.88
C VAL A 26 13.05 -1.06 -12.07
N SER A 27 14.24 -0.93 -12.65
CA SER A 27 15.33 -0.17 -12.04
C SER A 27 15.02 1.32 -12.01
N ASP A 28 15.76 2.09 -11.21
CA ASP A 28 15.67 3.55 -11.20
C ASP A 28 15.96 4.16 -12.58
N LYS A 29 16.87 3.56 -13.35
CA LYS A 29 17.20 3.98 -14.72
C LYS A 29 16.02 3.78 -15.66
N VAL A 30 15.36 2.62 -15.60
CA VAL A 30 14.18 2.31 -16.42
C VAL A 30 12.98 3.16 -16.00
N MET A 31 12.76 3.38 -14.70
CA MET A 31 11.72 4.27 -14.20
C MET A 31 11.92 5.69 -14.74
N LEU A 32 13.14 6.22 -14.62
CA LEU A 32 13.47 7.55 -15.09
C LEU A 32 13.28 7.67 -16.61
N ALA A 33 13.70 6.67 -17.40
CA ALA A 33 13.51 6.65 -18.85
C ALA A 33 12.01 6.70 -19.23
N GLY A 34 11.14 6.02 -18.47
CA GLY A 34 9.69 6.12 -18.64
C GLY A 34 9.17 7.53 -18.36
N PHE A 35 9.61 8.16 -17.28
CA PHE A 35 9.16 9.50 -16.93
C PHE A 35 9.68 10.58 -17.89
N GLU A 36 10.92 10.48 -18.35
CA GLU A 36 11.47 11.33 -19.42
C GLU A 36 10.65 11.18 -20.70
N THR A 37 10.35 9.93 -21.07
CA THR A 37 9.53 9.65 -22.25
C THR A 37 8.14 10.23 -22.13
N GLY A 38 7.41 9.92 -21.06
CA GLY A 38 6.06 10.41 -20.89
C GLY A 38 6.01 11.95 -20.83
N TRP A 39 7.02 12.60 -20.25
CA TRP A 39 7.13 14.05 -20.28
C TRP A 39 7.35 14.61 -21.69
N VAL A 40 8.30 14.06 -22.45
CA VAL A 40 8.61 14.51 -23.81
C VAL A 40 7.45 14.28 -24.77
N GLU A 41 6.79 13.13 -24.67
CA GLU A 41 5.76 12.71 -25.63
C GLU A 41 4.40 13.36 -25.37
N SER A 42 4.03 13.55 -24.10
CA SER A 42 2.67 14.00 -23.74
C SER A 42 2.61 14.95 -22.55
N ARG A 43 3.76 15.33 -21.97
CA ARG A 43 3.84 15.96 -20.65
C ARG A 43 3.09 15.15 -19.59
N MET A 44 3.15 13.82 -19.68
CA MET A 44 2.43 12.88 -18.81
C MET A 44 0.90 13.05 -18.86
N ASN A 45 0.35 13.17 -20.07
CA ASN A 45 -1.10 13.20 -20.30
C ASN A 45 -1.53 12.03 -21.19
N ASN A 46 -2.70 11.46 -20.95
CA ASN A 46 -3.23 10.38 -21.77
C ASN A 46 -3.97 10.96 -23.00
N LEU A 47 -3.23 11.16 -24.10
CA LEU A 47 -3.75 11.87 -25.28
C LEU A 47 -4.48 10.94 -26.24
N ASN A 48 -5.66 11.35 -26.73
CA ASN A 48 -6.40 10.65 -27.79
C ASN A 48 -5.99 11.06 -29.21
N CYS A 49 -4.85 11.73 -29.34
CA CYS A 49 -4.28 12.19 -30.58
C CYS A 49 -2.75 12.17 -30.52
N GLY A 50 -2.12 12.35 -31.68
CA GLY A 50 -0.68 12.39 -31.83
C GLY A 50 -0.26 12.61 -33.27
N ASP A 51 1.04 12.50 -33.55
CA ASP A 51 1.52 12.34 -34.93
C ASP A 51 1.04 11.01 -35.51
N ARG A 52 0.55 11.03 -36.76
CA ARG A 52 -0.06 9.85 -37.42
C ARG A 52 -1.15 9.20 -36.57
N ASP A 53 -0.90 8.00 -36.04
CA ASP A 53 -1.79 7.20 -35.20
C ASP A 53 -1.25 7.02 -33.76
N SER A 54 -0.30 7.84 -33.34
CA SER A 54 0.20 7.83 -31.96
C SER A 54 -0.90 8.18 -30.95
N LEU A 55 -0.93 7.44 -29.85
CA LEU A 55 -1.91 7.59 -28.77
C LEU A 55 -1.25 7.43 -27.39
N GLY A 56 -1.91 7.99 -26.39
CA GLY A 56 -1.61 7.80 -24.99
C GLY A 56 -0.38 8.53 -24.47
N VAL A 57 -0.02 8.21 -23.23
CA VAL A 57 1.03 8.90 -22.47
C VAL A 57 2.43 8.80 -23.10
N PHE A 58 2.71 7.70 -23.80
CA PHE A 58 3.98 7.45 -24.49
C PHE A 58 3.91 7.67 -26.01
N GLN A 59 2.79 8.21 -26.52
CA GLN A 59 2.55 8.41 -27.95
C GLN A 59 2.84 7.14 -28.80
N GLN A 60 2.47 5.98 -28.25
CA GLN A 60 2.66 4.68 -28.86
C GLN A 60 1.77 4.50 -30.09
N ARG A 61 2.27 3.80 -31.11
CA ARG A 61 1.60 3.65 -32.41
C ARG A 61 1.01 2.25 -32.61
N PRO A 62 -0.32 2.14 -32.81
CA PRO A 62 -0.93 0.86 -33.17
C PRO A 62 -0.36 0.24 -34.43
N SER A 63 -0.12 1.03 -35.48
CA SER A 63 0.48 0.57 -36.74
C SER A 63 1.93 0.06 -36.61
N GLN A 64 2.60 0.31 -35.49
CA GLN A 64 3.95 -0.19 -35.20
C GLN A 64 3.92 -1.40 -34.24
N GLY A 65 2.73 -1.90 -33.90
CA GLY A 65 2.57 -3.11 -33.08
C GLY A 65 2.74 -2.89 -31.57
N TRP A 66 2.74 -1.64 -31.09
CA TRP A 66 2.82 -1.34 -29.66
C TRP A 66 1.56 -1.78 -28.90
N CYS A 67 0.39 -1.57 -29.49
CA CYS A 67 -0.93 -1.75 -28.87
C CYS A 67 -2.03 -1.70 -29.94
N ASN A 68 -3.26 -2.08 -29.61
CA ASN A 68 -4.43 -1.57 -30.33
C ASN A 68 -4.84 -0.18 -29.79
N PRO A 69 -5.72 0.59 -30.46
CA PRO A 69 -6.06 1.95 -30.01
C PRO A 69 -6.55 2.05 -28.56
N ASP A 70 -7.42 1.15 -28.12
CA ASP A 70 -7.94 1.14 -26.75
C ASP A 70 -6.84 0.83 -25.72
N GLN A 71 -5.94 -0.10 -26.06
CA GLN A 71 -4.77 -0.44 -25.25
C GLN A 71 -3.77 0.72 -25.15
N CYS A 72 -3.57 1.49 -26.23
CA CYS A 72 -2.69 2.66 -26.17
C CYS A 72 -3.27 3.76 -25.26
N LEU A 73 -4.60 3.83 -25.14
CA LEU A 73 -5.31 4.75 -24.25
C LEU A 73 -5.52 4.20 -22.83
N ASP A 74 -5.16 2.94 -22.59
CA ASP A 74 -5.05 2.39 -21.24
C ASP A 74 -3.64 2.64 -20.71
N VAL A 75 -3.53 3.56 -19.74
CA VAL A 75 -2.24 3.96 -19.15
C VAL A 75 -1.52 2.78 -18.49
N ASP A 76 -2.24 1.84 -17.89
CA ASP A 76 -1.63 0.67 -17.25
C ASP A 76 -0.98 -0.24 -18.31
N TYR A 77 -1.72 -0.53 -19.39
CA TYR A 77 -1.20 -1.29 -20.53
C TYR A 77 -0.01 -0.59 -21.18
N ALA A 78 -0.16 0.68 -21.55
CA ALA A 78 0.84 1.46 -22.27
C ALA A 78 2.16 1.54 -21.49
N ALA A 79 2.08 1.81 -20.17
CA ALA A 79 3.24 1.82 -19.29
C ALA A 79 3.87 0.45 -19.13
N ASN A 80 3.06 -0.61 -18.94
CA ASN A 80 3.59 -1.96 -18.80
C ASN A 80 4.34 -2.37 -20.06
N LYS A 81 3.81 -2.05 -21.24
CA LYS A 81 4.45 -2.32 -22.53
C LYS A 81 5.74 -1.53 -22.72
N PHE A 82 5.75 -0.25 -22.39
CA PHE A 82 6.95 0.57 -22.44
C PHE A 82 8.06 -0.01 -21.56
N PHE A 83 7.74 -0.28 -20.29
CA PHE A 83 8.72 -0.79 -19.33
C PHE A 83 9.21 -2.20 -19.68
N GLU A 84 8.36 -3.07 -20.24
CA GLU A 84 8.76 -4.38 -20.75
C GLU A 84 9.90 -4.24 -21.79
N VAL A 85 9.74 -3.34 -22.77
CA VAL A 85 10.75 -3.09 -23.80
C VAL A 85 12.00 -2.43 -23.21
N ALA A 86 11.81 -1.42 -22.36
CA ALA A 86 12.92 -0.71 -21.72
C ALA A 86 13.80 -1.64 -20.86
N GLN A 87 13.21 -2.58 -20.12
CA GLN A 87 13.96 -3.58 -19.33
C GLN A 87 14.80 -4.51 -20.22
N GLN A 88 14.30 -4.90 -21.40
CA GLN A 88 15.05 -5.76 -22.32
C GLN A 88 16.27 -5.04 -22.91
N MET A 89 16.15 -3.73 -23.12
CA MET A 89 17.20 -2.90 -23.72
C MET A 89 18.16 -2.31 -22.68
N GLU A 90 17.77 -2.28 -21.40
CA GLU A 90 18.52 -1.63 -20.31
C GLU A 90 20.04 -1.92 -20.28
N PRO A 91 20.53 -3.16 -20.55
CA PRO A 91 21.96 -3.45 -20.50
C PRO A 91 22.80 -2.74 -21.57
N ASP A 92 22.17 -2.30 -22.67
CA ASP A 92 22.87 -1.74 -23.84
C ASP A 92 23.02 -0.21 -23.77
N TRP A 93 22.48 0.45 -22.74
CA TRP A 93 22.43 1.91 -22.63
C TRP A 93 22.86 2.39 -21.25
N ASP A 94 23.74 3.38 -21.20
CA ASP A 94 24.32 3.86 -19.95
C ASP A 94 23.35 4.77 -19.16
N THR A 95 22.63 5.65 -19.87
CA THR A 95 21.75 6.64 -19.25
C THR A 95 20.26 6.38 -19.50
N ALA A 96 19.40 6.99 -18.67
CA ALA A 96 17.95 6.91 -18.83
C ALA A 96 17.48 7.57 -20.14
N GLY A 97 18.04 8.72 -20.49
CA GLY A 97 17.68 9.44 -21.72
C GLY A 97 18.05 8.68 -22.98
N GLU A 98 19.22 8.02 -23.00
CA GLU A 98 19.61 7.13 -24.10
C GLU A 98 18.68 5.93 -24.22
N LEU A 99 18.33 5.31 -23.10
CA LEU A 99 17.37 4.21 -23.07
C LEU A 99 15.99 4.65 -23.59
N ALA A 100 15.48 5.80 -23.12
CA ALA A 100 14.21 6.37 -23.56
C ALA A 100 14.20 6.61 -25.08
N GLN A 101 15.26 7.23 -25.59
CA GLN A 101 15.47 7.45 -27.01
C GLN A 101 15.52 6.14 -27.80
N ALA A 102 16.21 5.12 -27.28
CA ALA A 102 16.34 3.84 -27.97
C ALA A 102 15.01 3.08 -28.04
N VAL A 103 14.20 3.16 -26.98
CA VAL A 103 12.85 2.57 -26.92
C VAL A 103 11.91 3.29 -27.90
N GLN A 104 11.92 4.62 -27.93
CA GLN A 104 11.02 5.42 -28.78
C GLN A 104 11.46 5.53 -30.24
N ARG A 105 12.77 5.44 -30.51
CA ARG A 105 13.39 5.68 -31.82
C ARG A 105 13.01 7.06 -32.40
N SER A 106 13.05 8.10 -31.57
CA SER A 106 12.66 9.45 -31.96
C SER A 106 13.68 10.12 -32.89
N ALA A 107 13.24 11.08 -33.69
CA ALA A 107 14.11 11.88 -34.56
C ALA A 107 14.91 12.96 -33.79
N TYR A 108 14.64 13.13 -32.48
CA TYR A 108 15.22 14.19 -31.65
C TYR A 108 15.80 13.62 -30.34
N PRO A 109 16.98 12.96 -30.39
CA PRO A 109 17.56 12.26 -29.24
C PRO A 109 17.83 13.16 -28.04
N ASP A 110 18.18 14.43 -28.27
CA ASP A 110 18.56 15.36 -27.20
C ASP A 110 17.38 15.78 -26.29
N ARG A 111 16.13 15.45 -26.64
CA ARG A 111 14.94 15.88 -25.86
C ARG A 111 14.77 15.11 -24.55
N TYR A 112 15.13 13.83 -24.50
CA TYR A 112 14.93 13.01 -23.30
C TYR A 112 15.91 13.38 -22.18
N PRO A 113 17.22 13.56 -22.43
CA PRO A 113 18.14 14.05 -21.39
C PRO A 113 17.76 15.43 -20.83
N GLN A 114 17.16 16.30 -21.64
CA GLN A 114 16.68 17.62 -21.19
C GLN A 114 15.46 17.52 -20.25
N ALA A 115 14.74 16.40 -20.27
CA ALA A 115 13.56 16.15 -19.45
C ALA A 115 13.89 15.60 -18.06
N GLU A 116 15.13 15.18 -17.80
CA GLU A 116 15.52 14.47 -16.57
C GLU A 116 15.06 15.21 -15.29
N GLY A 117 15.28 16.53 -15.22
CA GLY A 117 14.90 17.33 -14.06
C GLY A 117 13.39 17.30 -13.78
N TYR A 118 12.57 17.44 -14.83
CA TYR A 118 11.11 17.32 -14.73
C TYR A 118 10.70 15.89 -14.37
N ALA A 119 11.28 14.90 -15.02
CA ALA A 119 11.00 13.49 -14.77
C ALA A 119 11.22 13.11 -13.30
N ARG A 120 12.35 13.53 -12.71
CA ARG A 120 12.66 13.30 -11.28
C ARG A 120 11.66 13.98 -10.34
N GLN A 121 11.24 15.22 -10.66
CA GLN A 121 10.21 15.91 -9.88
C GLN A 121 8.88 15.15 -9.91
N LEU A 122 8.46 14.70 -11.08
CA LEU A 122 7.21 13.95 -11.28
C LEU A 122 7.23 12.61 -10.56
N MET A 123 8.37 11.89 -10.56
CA MET A 123 8.55 10.67 -9.77
C MET A 123 8.42 10.94 -8.27
N GLY A 124 9.07 12.00 -7.77
CA GLY A 124 9.00 12.39 -6.36
C GLY A 124 7.59 12.73 -5.91
N GLU A 125 6.80 13.35 -6.79
CA GLU A 125 5.41 13.68 -6.52
C GLU A 125 4.47 12.47 -6.63
N ALA A 126 4.68 11.60 -7.62
CA ALA A 126 3.93 10.35 -7.77
C ALA A 126 4.08 9.43 -6.55
N PHE A 127 5.24 9.50 -5.90
CA PHE A 127 5.56 8.74 -4.70
C PHE A 127 4.85 9.25 -3.44
N GLN A 128 4.45 10.53 -3.38
CA GLN A 128 3.88 11.11 -2.17
C GLN A 128 2.49 10.53 -1.85
N PRO A 129 2.19 10.26 -0.56
CA PRO A 129 0.86 9.92 -0.10
C PRO A 129 -0.18 10.98 -0.50
N TYR A 130 -1.35 10.54 -0.94
CA TYR A 130 -2.42 11.42 -1.44
C TYR A 130 -3.80 10.89 -1.08
N GLY A 131 -4.85 11.67 -1.39
CA GLY A 131 -6.22 11.29 -1.10
C GLY A 131 -6.44 10.99 0.39
N THR A 132 -7.29 10.01 0.69
CA THR A 132 -7.63 9.64 2.08
C THR A 132 -6.42 9.06 2.83
N ILE A 133 -5.55 8.31 2.15
CA ILE A 133 -4.30 7.78 2.72
C ILE A 133 -3.37 8.94 3.10
N GLY A 134 -3.16 9.88 2.19
CA GLY A 134 -2.33 11.06 2.42
C GLY A 134 -2.87 11.97 3.52
N ALA A 135 -4.20 12.16 3.58
CA ALA A 135 -4.84 12.90 4.66
C ALA A 135 -4.64 12.22 6.03
N LYS A 136 -4.76 10.88 6.09
CA LYS A 136 -4.45 10.11 7.31
C LYS A 136 -3.00 10.28 7.71
N TYR A 137 -2.06 10.11 6.76
CA TYR A 137 -0.64 10.25 7.01
C TYR A 137 -0.28 11.64 7.55
N ALA A 138 -0.80 12.71 6.93
CA ALA A 138 -0.60 14.08 7.40
C ALA A 138 -1.20 14.30 8.80
N GLY A 139 -2.39 13.76 9.07
CA GLY A 139 -3.03 13.83 10.38
C GLY A 139 -2.25 13.13 11.50
N LEU A 140 -1.41 12.15 11.16
CA LEU A 140 -0.52 11.47 12.08
C LEU A 140 0.85 12.15 12.24
N GLY A 141 1.06 13.32 11.64
CA GLY A 141 2.31 14.09 11.73
C GLY A 141 3.30 13.83 10.60
N GLY A 142 2.89 13.13 9.53
CA GLY A 142 3.73 12.87 8.36
C GLY A 142 5.02 12.12 8.71
N GLU A 143 6.15 12.56 8.16
CA GLU A 143 7.46 11.90 8.36
C GLU A 143 7.93 11.95 9.82
N GLY A 144 7.55 12.99 10.58
CA GLY A 144 7.82 13.09 12.01
C GLY A 144 6.86 12.26 12.89
N GLY A 145 5.85 11.65 12.27
CA GLY A 145 4.85 10.82 12.93
C GLY A 145 5.29 9.37 13.15
N PRO A 146 4.40 8.53 13.70
CA PRO A 146 4.72 7.13 14.02
C PRO A 146 5.07 6.29 12.80
N LEU A 147 4.55 6.65 11.62
CA LEU A 147 4.74 5.90 10.38
C LEU A 147 6.13 6.12 9.73
N GLY A 148 6.76 7.27 9.97
CA GLY A 148 7.98 7.68 9.28
C GLY A 148 7.73 8.03 7.80
N ARG A 149 8.79 8.02 6.98
CA ARG A 149 8.69 8.33 5.55
C ARG A 149 7.96 7.24 4.74
N PRO A 150 7.28 7.58 3.64
CA PRO A 150 6.79 6.59 2.67
C PRO A 150 7.96 5.78 2.09
N VAL A 151 7.72 4.51 1.77
CA VAL A 151 8.72 3.57 1.23
C VAL A 151 8.27 3.00 -0.12
N ARG A 152 6.96 2.84 -0.33
CA ARG A 152 6.35 2.53 -1.64
C ARG A 152 5.20 3.47 -1.94
N ALA A 153 4.83 3.57 -3.22
CA ALA A 153 3.60 4.25 -3.58
C ALA A 153 2.38 3.40 -3.17
N GLU A 154 1.19 3.91 -3.43
CA GLU A 154 -0.06 3.25 -3.09
C GLU A 154 -0.28 1.97 -3.93
N GLU A 155 -0.50 0.85 -3.27
CA GLU A 155 -0.71 -0.47 -3.84
C GLU A 155 -2.15 -0.98 -3.61
N SER A 156 -2.54 -2.05 -4.30
CA SER A 156 -3.84 -2.70 -4.10
C SER A 156 -3.83 -3.62 -2.87
N ALA A 157 -4.86 -3.54 -2.04
CA ALA A 157 -5.05 -4.47 -0.92
C ALA A 157 -5.71 -5.79 -1.38
N ALA A 158 -5.58 -6.85 -0.58
CA ALA A 158 -5.95 -8.22 -0.99
C ALA A 158 -7.46 -8.44 -1.19
N LEU A 159 -8.32 -7.72 -0.46
CA LEU A 159 -9.78 -7.88 -0.47
C LEU A 159 -10.51 -6.67 -1.08
N GLY A 160 -9.85 -5.96 -2.00
CA GLY A 160 -10.29 -4.64 -2.42
C GLY A 160 -9.77 -3.57 -1.47
N GLY A 161 -9.73 -2.31 -1.92
CA GLY A 161 -9.07 -1.24 -1.17
C GLY A 161 -7.61 -1.02 -1.60
N ARG A 162 -6.95 -0.10 -0.90
CA ARG A 162 -5.61 0.39 -1.23
C ARG A 162 -4.80 0.54 0.04
N PHE A 163 -3.49 0.36 -0.03
CA PHE A 163 -2.61 0.66 1.09
C PHE A 163 -1.33 1.32 0.62
N GLN A 164 -0.68 2.06 1.51
CA GLN A 164 0.66 2.57 1.26
C GLN A 164 1.60 2.12 2.37
N LEU A 165 2.81 1.72 1.98
CA LEU A 165 3.87 1.29 2.89
C LEU A 165 4.74 2.47 3.32
N PHE A 166 4.94 2.58 4.62
CA PHE A 166 5.81 3.53 5.29
C PHE A 166 6.92 2.78 6.04
N GLN A 167 7.92 3.52 6.53
CA GLN A 167 9.07 2.94 7.21
C GLN A 167 8.69 2.05 8.40
N ASN A 168 7.68 2.47 9.18
CA ASN A 168 7.30 1.81 10.43
C ASN A 168 5.87 1.26 10.40
N GLY A 169 5.16 1.34 9.27
CA GLY A 169 3.75 0.99 9.22
C GLY A 169 3.14 1.01 7.83
N ILE A 170 1.83 0.80 7.79
CA ILE A 170 1.00 1.02 6.62
C ILE A 170 -0.14 1.97 6.96
N VAL A 171 -0.67 2.62 5.94
CA VAL A 171 -2.03 3.18 5.98
C VAL A 171 -2.87 2.36 5.00
N LEU A 172 -3.93 1.75 5.50
CA LEU A 172 -4.82 0.86 4.76
C LEU A 172 -6.20 1.52 4.62
N TRP A 173 -6.75 1.56 3.41
CA TRP A 173 -8.01 2.20 3.05
C TRP A 173 -9.03 1.20 2.48
N HIS A 174 -10.28 1.20 2.99
CA HIS A 174 -11.39 0.37 2.46
C HIS A 174 -12.78 0.68 3.07
N PRO A 175 -13.80 0.81 2.20
CA PRO A 175 -13.92 2.00 1.37
C PRO A 175 -14.12 3.25 2.23
N ASP A 176 -13.75 4.41 1.68
CA ASP A 176 -13.98 5.76 2.22
C ASP A 176 -13.26 6.13 3.54
N VAL A 177 -12.72 5.16 4.26
CA VAL A 177 -11.91 5.39 5.48
C VAL A 177 -10.52 4.77 5.33
N ALA A 178 -9.52 5.41 5.93
CA ALA A 178 -8.17 4.91 6.03
C ALA A 178 -7.73 4.88 7.49
N TYR A 179 -7.00 3.84 7.89
CA TYR A 179 -6.43 3.72 9.23
C TYR A 179 -4.97 3.30 9.16
N ALA A 180 -4.18 3.78 10.10
CA ALA A 180 -2.79 3.36 10.23
C ALA A 180 -2.68 2.08 11.04
N ILE A 181 -1.80 1.19 10.62
CA ILE A 181 -1.40 -0.01 11.35
C ILE A 181 0.12 -0.01 11.38
N TYR A 182 0.73 -0.10 12.57
CA TYR A 182 2.18 -0.01 12.73
C TYR A 182 2.68 -0.89 13.88
N GLY A 183 4.01 -0.98 14.01
CA GLY A 183 4.66 -1.72 15.10
C GLY A 183 4.28 -3.20 15.18
N ASP A 184 4.18 -3.72 16.40
CA ASP A 184 3.92 -5.14 16.64
C ASP A 184 2.49 -5.57 16.25
N ILE A 185 1.52 -4.66 16.25
CA ILE A 185 0.17 -4.93 15.74
C ILE A 185 0.24 -5.19 14.22
N LEU A 186 0.98 -4.37 13.46
CA LEU A 186 1.18 -4.61 12.03
C LEU A 186 1.89 -5.93 11.77
N LYS A 187 2.96 -6.20 12.51
CA LYS A 187 3.69 -7.47 12.40
C LYS A 187 2.73 -8.64 12.61
N LYS A 188 1.93 -8.60 13.67
CA LYS A 188 0.93 -9.62 13.96
C LYS A 188 -0.10 -9.76 12.85
N PHE A 189 -0.60 -8.65 12.31
CA PHE A 189 -1.56 -8.63 11.21
C PHE A 189 -1.02 -9.38 9.99
N TRP A 190 0.22 -9.08 9.57
CA TRP A 190 0.87 -9.79 8.46
C TRP A 190 1.14 -11.26 8.76
N ASP A 191 1.67 -11.58 9.95
CA ASP A 191 2.01 -12.95 10.34
C ASP A 191 0.77 -13.86 10.45
N THR A 192 -0.44 -13.29 10.51
CA THR A 192 -1.69 -14.02 10.71
C THR A 192 -2.66 -13.89 9.52
N ASN A 193 -2.13 -13.73 8.31
CA ASN A 193 -2.87 -13.69 7.04
C ASN A 193 -3.77 -12.45 6.85
N SER A 194 -3.38 -11.33 7.47
CA SER A 194 -3.82 -9.96 7.15
C SER A 194 -5.35 -9.81 6.95
N GLU A 195 -5.77 -9.11 5.89
CA GLU A 195 -7.17 -8.82 5.56
C GLU A 195 -7.96 -10.10 5.32
N GLN A 196 -7.33 -11.15 4.78
CA GLN A 196 -8.01 -12.42 4.55
C GLN A 196 -8.56 -13.01 5.84
N ARG A 197 -7.79 -12.93 6.92
CA ARG A 197 -8.24 -13.39 8.24
C ARG A 197 -9.06 -12.34 8.96
N TRP A 198 -8.56 -11.11 9.08
CA TRP A 198 -9.07 -10.13 10.02
C TRP A 198 -9.99 -9.06 9.42
N GLY A 199 -10.05 -8.98 8.10
CA GLY A 199 -10.67 -7.87 7.39
C GLY A 199 -9.86 -6.58 7.58
N PHE A 200 -10.55 -5.45 7.45
CA PHE A 200 -9.93 -4.12 7.54
C PHE A 200 -9.91 -3.57 8.98
N PRO A 201 -8.97 -2.67 9.32
CA PRO A 201 -9.03 -1.93 10.57
C PRO A 201 -10.30 -1.06 10.61
N THR A 202 -10.91 -0.95 11.77
CA THR A 202 -12.12 -0.13 11.98
C THR A 202 -11.85 1.14 12.78
N MET A 203 -10.62 1.29 13.30
CA MET A 203 -10.11 2.47 13.99
C MET A 203 -8.58 2.54 13.88
N ASP A 204 -8.00 3.71 14.20
CA ASP A 204 -6.56 3.80 14.47
C ASP A 204 -6.22 3.14 15.81
N GLU A 205 -4.97 2.76 16.00
CA GLU A 205 -4.48 2.23 17.27
C GLU A 205 -4.62 3.25 18.42
N ALA A 206 -5.16 2.81 19.56
CA ALA A 206 -5.39 3.64 20.74
C ALA A 206 -4.79 3.03 22.02
N ASP A 207 -4.62 3.85 23.06
CA ASP A 207 -4.16 3.38 24.36
C ASP A 207 -5.21 2.46 25.02
N ALA A 208 -4.77 1.29 25.48
CA ALA A 208 -5.59 0.35 26.25
C ALA A 208 -5.56 0.72 27.75
N ALA A 209 -6.51 0.17 28.52
CA ALA A 209 -6.55 0.41 29.95
C ALA A 209 -5.37 -0.24 30.67
N GLN A 210 -5.06 0.30 31.86
CA GLN A 210 -4.08 -0.30 32.74
C GLN A 210 -4.63 -1.60 33.35
N ALA A 211 -3.86 -2.68 33.21
CA ALA A 211 -4.17 -3.97 33.83
C ALA A 211 -3.91 -3.96 35.34
N PRO A 212 -4.46 -4.93 36.11
CA PRO A 212 -4.27 -5.01 37.56
C PRO A 212 -2.82 -5.09 38.04
N ASP A 213 -1.93 -5.66 37.23
CA ASP A 213 -0.49 -5.76 37.53
C ASP A 213 0.30 -4.49 37.16
N GLY A 214 -0.41 -3.45 36.69
CA GLY A 214 0.16 -2.18 36.27
C GLY A 214 0.53 -2.10 34.79
N THR A 215 0.43 -3.21 34.03
CA THR A 215 0.73 -3.26 32.59
C THR A 215 -0.12 -2.26 31.82
N ARG A 216 0.49 -1.56 30.85
CA ARG A 216 -0.18 -0.67 29.91
C ARG A 216 0.20 -1.08 28.50
N GLY A 217 -0.72 -0.86 27.57
CA GLY A 217 -0.59 -1.32 26.21
C GLY A 217 -1.45 -0.50 25.28
N ARG A 218 -1.63 -1.03 24.08
CA ARG A 218 -2.42 -0.39 23.01
C ARG A 218 -3.29 -1.44 22.36
N PHE A 219 -4.33 -0.99 21.68
CA PHE A 219 -5.24 -1.87 20.95
C PHE A 219 -5.71 -1.27 19.65
N GLN A 220 -6.13 -2.14 18.74
CA GLN A 220 -6.76 -1.77 17.49
C GLN A 220 -7.84 -2.79 17.14
N PHE A 221 -9.00 -2.30 16.71
CA PHE A 221 -10.04 -3.17 16.18
C PHE A 221 -9.89 -3.35 14.68
N PHE A 222 -10.14 -4.59 14.27
CA PHE A 222 -10.35 -5.02 12.90
C PHE A 222 -11.77 -5.60 12.80
N GLU A 223 -12.30 -5.69 11.59
CA GLU A 223 -13.66 -6.20 11.33
C GLU A 223 -13.95 -7.55 12.02
N ARG A 224 -12.93 -8.40 12.19
CA ARG A 224 -13.09 -9.75 12.75
C ARG A 224 -12.27 -10.02 14.01
N GLY A 225 -11.72 -9.00 14.67
CA GLY A 225 -10.95 -9.22 15.90
C GLY A 225 -10.41 -7.96 16.55
N LEU A 226 -10.10 -8.08 17.83
CA LEU A 226 -9.34 -7.10 18.60
C LEU A 226 -7.87 -7.51 18.61
N PHE A 227 -6.98 -6.60 18.25
CA PHE A 227 -5.55 -6.74 18.43
C PHE A 227 -5.14 -5.94 19.66
N MET A 228 -4.44 -6.57 20.60
CA MET A 228 -3.90 -5.90 21.79
C MET A 228 -2.40 -6.13 21.85
N TRP A 229 -1.67 -5.09 22.20
CA TRP A 229 -0.23 -5.13 22.44
C TRP A 229 0.09 -4.60 23.83
N SER A 230 1.04 -5.22 24.52
CA SER A 230 1.69 -4.65 25.69
C SER A 230 3.20 -4.96 25.64
N PRO A 231 4.06 -4.19 26.32
CA PRO A 231 5.49 -4.47 26.33
C PRO A 231 5.85 -5.79 27.03
N GLN A 232 4.97 -6.31 27.91
CA GLN A 232 5.19 -7.57 28.63
C GLN A 232 4.75 -8.79 27.82
N THR A 233 3.71 -8.64 27.00
CA THR A 233 3.06 -9.79 26.32
C THR A 233 3.28 -9.80 24.82
N GLY A 234 3.62 -8.66 24.20
CA GLY A 234 3.59 -8.51 22.75
C GLY A 234 2.16 -8.44 22.20
N ALA A 235 2.05 -8.53 20.87
CA ALA A 235 0.77 -8.41 20.16
C ALA A 235 0.02 -9.75 20.07
N HIS A 236 -1.23 -9.76 20.52
CA HIS A 236 -2.14 -10.90 20.49
C HIS A 236 -3.54 -10.51 20.01
N THR A 237 -4.21 -11.46 19.37
CA THR A 237 -5.57 -11.27 18.88
C THR A 237 -6.60 -11.88 19.82
N VAL A 238 -7.71 -11.20 20.06
CA VAL A 238 -8.86 -11.69 20.83
C VAL A 238 -10.11 -11.56 19.93
N HIS A 239 -10.85 -12.65 19.72
CA HIS A 239 -11.96 -12.68 18.77
C HIS A 239 -13.06 -13.67 19.16
N GLY A 240 -14.21 -13.59 18.48
CA GLY A 240 -15.34 -14.50 18.64
C GLY A 240 -15.85 -14.59 20.09
N ALA A 241 -16.30 -15.78 20.49
CA ALA A 241 -16.89 -16.00 21.81
C ALA A 241 -15.90 -15.77 22.98
N ILE A 242 -14.59 -15.89 22.73
CA ILE A 242 -13.57 -15.54 23.73
C ILE A 242 -13.51 -14.02 23.92
N TYR A 243 -13.59 -13.24 22.83
CA TYR A 243 -13.72 -11.78 22.93
C TYR A 243 -14.99 -11.37 23.67
N ASP A 244 -16.13 -12.01 23.39
CA ASP A 244 -17.39 -11.68 24.07
C ASP A 244 -17.28 -11.89 25.59
N ALA A 245 -16.65 -12.99 26.02
CA ALA A 245 -16.39 -13.25 27.44
C ALA A 245 -15.37 -12.27 28.05
N PHE A 246 -14.30 -11.94 27.32
CA PHE A 246 -13.31 -10.95 27.74
C PHE A 246 -13.96 -9.57 27.92
N HIS A 247 -14.80 -9.15 26.97
CA HIS A 247 -15.56 -7.90 27.01
C HIS A 247 -16.51 -7.85 28.21
N ALA A 248 -17.34 -8.89 28.38
CA ALA A 248 -18.31 -8.97 29.46
C ALA A 248 -17.67 -8.99 30.86
N ALA A 249 -16.44 -9.48 30.97
CA ALA A 249 -15.68 -9.54 32.21
C ALA A 249 -14.89 -8.25 32.53
N GLY A 250 -14.92 -7.23 31.66
CA GLY A 250 -14.24 -5.95 31.89
C GLY A 250 -12.86 -5.81 31.25
N HIS A 251 -12.56 -6.64 30.25
CA HIS A 251 -11.33 -6.64 29.44
C HIS A 251 -10.03 -6.66 30.28
N GLU A 252 -8.97 -6.02 29.78
CA GLU A 252 -7.62 -6.02 30.35
C GLU A 252 -7.57 -5.39 31.73
N ARG A 253 -8.49 -4.47 32.04
CA ARG A 253 -8.60 -3.85 33.36
C ARG A 253 -8.96 -4.88 34.44
N ALA A 254 -9.67 -5.94 34.10
CA ALA A 254 -10.07 -7.00 35.02
C ALA A 254 -9.22 -8.26 34.87
N LEU A 255 -8.98 -8.68 33.63
CA LEU A 255 -8.40 -9.99 33.30
C LEU A 255 -6.90 -9.91 32.94
N GLY A 256 -6.38 -8.71 32.75
CA GLY A 256 -5.05 -8.46 32.20
C GLY A 256 -4.98 -8.66 30.68
N TYR A 257 -3.81 -8.40 30.12
CA TYR A 257 -3.56 -8.53 28.68
C TYR A 257 -3.51 -10.01 28.24
N PRO A 258 -3.87 -10.31 26.99
CA PRO A 258 -3.63 -11.63 26.41
C PRO A 258 -2.12 -11.94 26.40
N VAL A 259 -1.76 -13.18 26.76
CA VAL A 259 -0.37 -13.73 26.73
C VAL A 259 -0.20 -14.82 25.68
N THR A 260 -1.30 -15.30 25.10
CA THR A 260 -1.31 -16.20 23.95
C THR A 260 -2.34 -15.70 22.95
N ASP A 261 -2.24 -16.17 21.70
CA ASP A 261 -3.42 -16.19 20.83
C ASP A 261 -4.38 -17.30 21.28
N GLU A 262 -5.52 -17.40 20.59
CA GLU A 262 -6.42 -18.54 20.73
C GLU A 262 -5.68 -19.85 20.37
N MET A 263 -5.74 -20.82 21.28
CA MET A 263 -5.14 -22.14 21.17
C MET A 263 -6.23 -23.21 21.07
N ASP A 264 -5.91 -24.33 20.44
CA ASP A 264 -6.76 -25.53 20.47
C ASP A 264 -6.78 -26.16 21.86
N GLU A 265 -7.98 -26.58 22.29
CA GLU A 265 -8.21 -27.40 23.49
C GLU A 265 -9.17 -28.54 23.16
N ALA A 266 -9.19 -29.61 23.97
CA ALA A 266 -10.09 -30.74 23.77
C ALA A 266 -11.57 -30.28 23.66
N GLY A 267 -12.13 -30.38 22.45
CA GLY A 267 -13.51 -30.01 22.16
C GLY A 267 -13.77 -28.50 21.97
N GLY A 268 -12.72 -27.68 21.87
CA GLY A 268 -12.89 -26.25 21.70
C GLY A 268 -11.59 -25.46 21.63
N LYS A 269 -11.62 -24.27 22.23
CA LYS A 269 -10.56 -23.24 22.16
C LYS A 269 -10.27 -22.69 23.55
N ALA A 270 -9.06 -22.19 23.76
CA ALA A 270 -8.72 -21.46 24.96
C ALA A 270 -7.72 -20.34 24.66
N GLN A 271 -7.79 -19.26 25.44
CA GLN A 271 -6.82 -18.17 25.38
C GLN A 271 -6.40 -17.77 26.78
N LYS A 272 -5.09 -17.63 26.98
CA LYS A 272 -4.51 -17.19 28.25
C LYS A 272 -4.39 -15.68 28.27
N PHE A 273 -4.80 -15.10 29.39
CA PHE A 273 -4.61 -13.72 29.79
C PHE A 273 -3.70 -13.70 31.01
N GLN A 274 -3.19 -12.54 31.43
CA GLN A 274 -2.26 -12.48 32.58
C GLN A 274 -2.85 -13.09 33.85
N LYS A 275 -4.15 -12.91 34.12
CA LYS A 275 -4.80 -13.39 35.36
C LYS A 275 -5.61 -14.67 35.21
N VAL A 276 -6.08 -14.96 34.01
CA VAL A 276 -7.09 -15.99 33.75
C VAL A 276 -6.85 -16.71 32.44
N THR A 277 -7.49 -17.86 32.28
CA THR A 277 -7.69 -18.50 30.99
C THR A 277 -9.17 -18.46 30.64
N ILE A 278 -9.49 -17.98 29.43
CA ILE A 278 -10.85 -18.06 28.89
C ILE A 278 -10.90 -19.28 27.96
N HIS A 279 -11.81 -20.19 28.24
CA HIS A 279 -12.06 -21.39 27.46
C HIS A 279 -13.38 -21.25 26.71
N TRP A 280 -13.54 -21.96 25.60
CA TRP A 280 -14.77 -22.02 24.84
C TRP A 280 -14.97 -23.41 24.24
N THR A 281 -16.19 -23.93 24.28
CA THR A 281 -16.62 -25.08 23.47
C THR A 281 -18.00 -24.81 22.90
N ALA A 282 -18.36 -25.50 21.80
CA ALA A 282 -19.70 -25.39 21.23
C ALA A 282 -20.81 -25.82 22.21
N ALA A 283 -20.53 -26.76 23.11
CA ALA A 283 -21.52 -27.29 24.06
C ALA A 283 -21.73 -26.41 25.30
N LYS A 284 -20.68 -25.73 25.78
CA LYS A 284 -20.70 -24.97 27.04
C LYS A 284 -20.72 -23.45 26.84
N GLY A 285 -20.30 -22.96 25.67
CA GLY A 285 -19.96 -21.55 25.49
C GLY A 285 -18.63 -21.20 26.17
N ALA A 286 -18.39 -19.91 26.40
CA ALA A 286 -17.15 -19.42 26.99
C ALA A 286 -17.21 -19.37 28.53
N TRP A 287 -16.14 -19.75 29.22
CA TRP A 287 -16.01 -19.64 30.67
C TRP A 287 -14.57 -19.30 31.09
N ILE A 288 -14.42 -18.76 32.29
CA ILE A 288 -13.15 -18.24 32.81
C ILE A 288 -12.64 -19.14 33.95
N THR A 289 -11.34 -19.42 33.95
CA THR A 289 -10.61 -20.05 35.06
C THR A 289 -9.44 -19.16 35.49
N ASN A 290 -9.06 -19.18 36.77
CA ASN A 290 -7.88 -18.45 37.23
C ASN A 290 -6.60 -19.19 36.84
N ASN A 291 -5.55 -18.43 36.51
CA ASN A 291 -4.21 -18.98 36.29
C ASN A 291 -3.51 -19.37 37.61
#